data_AF-U5HJT4-F1
#
_entry.id   AF-U5HJT4-F1
#
_cell.length_a   1.000
_cell.length_b   1.000
_cell.length_c   1.000
_cell.angle_alpha   90.00
_cell.angle_beta   90.00
_cell.angle_gamma   90.00
#
_symmetry.space_group_name_H-M   'P 1'
#
loop_
_entity.id
_entity.type
_entity.pdbx_description
1 polymer ?
#
loop_
_entity_poly.entity_id
_entity_poly.type
_entity_poly.pdbx_seq_one_letter_code
_entity_poly.pdbx_strand_id
1 'polypeptide(L)'
;RSILPDLFPRLKFATSVFHAFAHQWPCQLEYNPRLIQHFGLTDGEGCERVWSQLRSLIPISRPASASHQRVNISPRIDLMNKNGVDSLGRWLRRRLSNAQDQLGRAQTDLSDVSAMWSESDLLVQWHLQRAAQAATTAGQRRENEDKERLELFNIVQRLHHVEERLFDPMASDEAKARLQQQLRAYQQETIARRSLQLQVRRASYLYEYRHLMFGVP
;
A
#
# COMPACT_ATOMS: atom_id res chain seq x y z
N ARG A 1 -10.21 30.46 3.75
CA ARG A 1 -11.68 30.38 3.57
C ARG A 1 -12.06 28.90 3.71
N SER A 2 -12.83 28.53 4.73
CA SER A 2 -13.34 27.16 4.87
C SER A 2 -14.34 26.89 3.75
N ILE A 3 -14.07 25.88 2.93
CA ILE A 3 -15.00 25.43 1.90
C ILE A 3 -16.09 24.65 2.61
N LEU A 4 -17.35 25.10 2.50
CA LEU A 4 -18.55 24.41 3.00
C LEU A 4 -18.42 23.92 4.46
N PRO A 5 -18.27 24.83 5.45
CA PRO A 5 -17.95 24.49 6.83
C PRO A 5 -18.93 23.50 7.47
N ASP A 6 -20.22 23.59 7.15
CA ASP A 6 -21.26 22.69 7.68
C ASP A 6 -21.18 21.27 7.12
N LEU A 7 -20.58 21.11 5.93
CA LEU A 7 -20.42 19.82 5.25
C LEU A 7 -19.05 19.19 5.52
N PHE A 8 -18.08 19.98 5.96
CA PHE A 8 -16.72 19.51 6.21
C PHE A 8 -16.65 18.29 7.15
N PRO A 9 -17.42 18.21 8.25
CA PRO A 9 -17.44 17.01 9.11
C PRO A 9 -17.92 15.74 8.42
N ARG A 10 -18.62 15.87 7.27
CA ARG A 10 -19.15 14.74 6.49
C ARG A 10 -18.23 14.34 5.33
N LEU A 11 -17.19 15.14 5.04
CA LEU A 11 -16.26 14.85 3.96
C LEU A 11 -15.31 13.73 4.39
N LYS A 12 -15.17 12.73 3.52
CA LYS A 12 -14.14 11.70 3.62
C LYS A 12 -13.23 11.80 2.41
N PHE A 13 -11.93 11.73 2.63
CA PHE A 13 -10.94 11.71 1.56
C PHE A 13 -10.55 10.26 1.24
N ALA A 14 -10.39 9.98 -0.05
CA ALA A 14 -9.92 8.70 -0.56
C ALA A 14 -9.04 8.92 -1.78
N THR A 15 -8.11 8.01 -2.03
CA THR A 15 -7.36 7.92 -3.29
C THR A 15 -8.16 7.13 -4.32
N SER A 16 -7.87 7.27 -5.62
CA SER A 16 -8.48 6.34 -6.59
C SER A 16 -7.99 4.92 -6.31
N VAL A 17 -8.80 3.91 -6.67
CA VAL A 17 -8.48 2.50 -6.37
C VAL A 17 -7.12 2.09 -6.94
N PHE A 18 -6.81 2.48 -8.18
CA PHE A 18 -5.52 2.19 -8.80
C PHE A 18 -4.36 2.93 -8.12
N HIS A 19 -4.57 4.17 -7.69
CA HIS A 19 -3.53 4.92 -7.01
C HIS A 19 -3.29 4.43 -5.58
N ALA A 20 -4.30 3.90 -4.89
CA ALA A 20 -4.13 3.37 -3.55
C ALA A 20 -2.97 2.37 -3.47
N PHE A 21 -2.90 1.41 -4.40
CA PHE A 21 -1.84 0.39 -4.44
C PHE A 21 -0.44 0.95 -4.77
N ALA A 22 -0.35 2.13 -5.38
CA ALA A 22 0.93 2.81 -5.60
C ALA A 22 1.48 3.49 -4.33
N HIS A 23 0.68 3.56 -3.26
CA HIS A 23 1.10 4.12 -1.97
C HIS A 23 1.54 3.04 -0.98
N GLN A 24 2.22 3.48 0.08
CA GLN A 24 2.59 2.66 1.23
C GLN A 24 1.37 1.98 1.87
N TRP A 25 1.59 0.83 2.50
CA TRP A 25 0.53 0.01 3.10
C TRP A 25 -0.42 0.77 4.06
N PRO A 26 0.05 1.63 4.99
CA PRO A 26 -0.86 2.41 5.84
C PRO A 26 -1.82 3.30 5.03
N CYS A 27 -1.32 3.91 3.94
CA CYS A 27 -2.16 4.74 3.07
C CYS A 27 -3.18 3.90 2.29
N GLN A 28 -2.85 2.65 1.93
CA GLN A 28 -3.80 1.73 1.33
C GLN A 28 -4.95 1.41 2.31
N LEU A 29 -4.64 1.15 3.59
CA LEU A 29 -5.67 0.85 4.58
C LEU A 29 -6.57 2.04 4.90
N GLU A 30 -6.01 3.25 4.95
CA GLU A 30 -6.72 4.46 5.38
C GLU A 30 -7.51 5.11 4.24
N TYR A 31 -6.94 5.15 3.03
CA TYR A 31 -7.45 5.98 1.93
C TYR A 31 -8.00 5.18 0.75
N ASN A 32 -7.98 3.84 0.78
CA ASN A 32 -8.58 3.05 -0.29
C ASN A 32 -10.12 3.09 -0.21
N PRO A 33 -10.82 3.55 -1.26
CA PRO A 33 -12.27 3.72 -1.25
C PRO A 33 -13.02 2.38 -1.11
N ARG A 34 -12.37 1.23 -1.37
CA ARG A 34 -12.95 -0.09 -1.09
C ARG A 34 -13.00 -0.44 0.39
N LEU A 35 -12.17 0.21 1.21
CA LEU A 35 -12.08 -0.01 2.66
C LEU A 35 -12.79 1.10 3.46
N ILE A 36 -13.19 2.19 2.80
CA ILE A 36 -13.90 3.31 3.43
C ILE A 36 -15.40 3.16 3.22
N GLN A 37 -16.12 3.12 4.35
CA GLN A 37 -17.58 3.08 4.34
C GLN A 37 -18.18 4.27 3.59
N HIS A 38 -19.21 3.99 2.78
CA HIS A 38 -20.00 4.90 1.95
C HIS A 38 -19.40 5.30 0.59
N PHE A 39 -18.22 4.83 0.21
CA PHE A 39 -17.70 5.01 -1.15
C PHE A 39 -18.31 4.03 -2.17
N GLY A 40 -18.87 2.90 -1.69
CA GLY A 40 -19.45 1.88 -2.55
C GLY A 40 -18.43 1.25 -3.49
N LEU A 41 -18.84 0.95 -4.72
CA LEU A 41 -17.96 0.33 -5.73
C LEU A 41 -17.32 1.35 -6.70
N THR A 42 -17.16 2.60 -6.27
CA THR A 42 -16.47 3.61 -7.06
C THR A 42 -14.99 3.28 -7.19
N ASP A 43 -14.40 3.60 -8.34
CA ASP A 43 -12.96 3.48 -8.59
C ASP A 43 -12.23 4.80 -8.32
N GLY A 44 -12.96 5.90 -8.13
CA GLY A 44 -12.39 7.23 -7.90
C GLY A 44 -11.82 7.90 -9.15
N GLU A 45 -11.96 7.33 -10.35
CA GLU A 45 -11.29 7.81 -11.57
C GLU A 45 -12.10 8.84 -12.38
N GLY A 46 -12.99 9.57 -11.72
CA GLY A 46 -13.88 10.55 -12.38
C GLY A 46 -13.10 11.62 -13.13
N CYS A 47 -12.09 12.18 -12.45
CA CYS A 47 -11.26 13.25 -12.97
C CYS A 47 -10.42 12.76 -14.16
N GLU A 48 -9.77 11.62 -14.01
CA GLU A 48 -8.87 11.00 -14.98
C GLU A 48 -9.59 10.68 -16.29
N ARG A 49 -10.84 10.20 -16.22
CA ARG A 49 -11.68 9.98 -17.42
C ARG A 49 -12.02 11.29 -18.14
N VAL A 50 -12.25 12.37 -17.41
CA VAL A 50 -12.48 13.69 -18.01
C VAL A 50 -11.20 14.19 -18.68
N TRP A 51 -10.07 14.14 -17.96
CA TRP A 51 -8.76 14.51 -18.49
C TRP A 51 -8.37 13.73 -19.74
N SER A 52 -8.58 12.42 -19.74
CA SER A 52 -8.31 11.54 -20.89
C SER A 52 -9.08 11.98 -22.15
N GLN A 53 -10.34 12.38 -22.00
CA GLN A 53 -11.17 12.87 -23.11
C GLN A 53 -10.78 14.28 -23.59
N LEU A 54 -10.19 15.09 -22.71
CA LEU A 54 -9.69 16.42 -23.02
C LEU A 54 -8.25 16.42 -23.57
N ARG A 55 -7.53 15.30 -23.46
CA ARG A 55 -6.12 15.14 -23.88
C ARG A 55 -5.82 15.75 -25.25
N SER A 56 -6.70 15.55 -26.23
CA SER A 56 -6.50 16.03 -27.60
C SER A 56 -6.47 17.55 -27.72
N LEU A 57 -7.03 18.28 -26.73
CA LEU A 57 -7.02 19.73 -26.69
C LEU A 57 -5.72 20.30 -26.14
N ILE A 58 -4.87 19.50 -25.48
CA ILE A 58 -3.63 19.97 -24.86
C ILE A 58 -2.72 20.73 -25.85
N PRO A 59 -2.42 20.21 -27.06
CA PRO A 59 -1.56 20.92 -28.01
C PRO A 59 -2.16 22.26 -28.49
N ILE A 60 -3.49 22.31 -28.65
CA ILE A 60 -4.22 23.49 -29.13
C ILE A 60 -4.33 24.55 -28.03
N SER A 61 -4.50 24.11 -26.78
CA SER A 61 -4.65 24.99 -25.62
C SER A 61 -3.33 25.58 -25.11
N ARG A 62 -2.18 24.92 -25.36
CA ARG A 62 -0.85 25.40 -24.91
C ARG A 62 -0.51 26.82 -25.40
N PRO A 63 -0.64 27.15 -26.70
CA PRO A 63 -0.38 28.52 -27.18
C PRO A 63 -1.59 29.46 -27.04
N ALA A 64 -2.76 28.96 -26.64
CA ALA A 64 -3.99 29.72 -26.61
C ALA A 64 -4.10 30.62 -25.37
N SER A 65 -4.74 31.79 -25.51
CA SER A 65 -5.11 32.63 -24.37
C SER A 65 -6.13 31.92 -23.46
N ALA A 66 -6.22 32.35 -22.20
CA ALA A 66 -7.21 31.79 -21.25
C ALA A 66 -8.66 31.86 -21.77
N SER A 67 -9.00 32.88 -22.57
CA SER A 67 -10.31 32.99 -23.21
C SER A 67 -10.52 31.88 -24.25
N HIS A 68 -9.56 31.69 -25.16
CA HIS A 68 -9.61 30.63 -26.17
C HIS A 68 -9.59 29.23 -25.56
N GLN A 69 -8.82 29.01 -24.48
CA GLN A 69 -8.83 27.73 -23.75
C GLN A 69 -10.23 27.38 -23.24
N ARG A 70 -10.96 28.36 -22.66
CA ARG A 70 -12.35 28.15 -22.22
C ARG A 70 -13.26 27.80 -23.40
N VAL A 71 -13.16 28.53 -24.51
CA VAL A 71 -13.95 28.26 -25.72
C VAL A 71 -13.66 26.86 -26.29
N ASN A 72 -12.41 26.39 -26.22
CA ASN A 72 -12.04 25.06 -26.69
C ASN A 72 -12.56 23.94 -25.77
N ILE A 73 -12.55 24.15 -24.45
CA ILE A 73 -12.91 23.12 -23.47
C ILE A 73 -14.44 23.01 -23.31
N SER A 74 -15.17 24.12 -23.24
CA SER A 74 -16.60 24.11 -22.89
C SER A 74 -17.45 23.20 -23.79
N PRO A 75 -17.40 23.29 -25.13
CA PRO A 75 -18.22 22.43 -25.99
C PRO A 75 -17.88 20.95 -25.83
N ARG A 76 -16.62 20.63 -25.50
CA ARG A 76 -16.17 19.26 -25.25
C ARG A 76 -16.79 18.71 -23.97
N ILE A 77 -16.79 19.49 -22.89
CA ILE A 77 -17.43 19.14 -21.63
C ILE A 77 -18.94 18.99 -21.81
N ASP A 78 -19.59 19.90 -22.54
CA ASP A 78 -21.03 19.83 -22.78
C ASP A 78 -21.42 18.55 -23.53
N LEU A 79 -20.65 18.19 -24.56
CA LEU A 79 -20.85 16.94 -25.29
C LEU A 79 -20.62 15.71 -24.40
N MET A 80 -19.58 15.73 -23.57
CA MET A 80 -19.29 14.65 -22.61
C MET A 80 -20.45 14.46 -21.63
N ASN A 81 -21.00 15.57 -21.11
CA ASN A 81 -22.14 15.54 -20.20
C ASN A 81 -23.39 14.98 -20.89
N LYS A 82 -23.71 15.47 -22.11
CA LYS A 82 -24.84 14.94 -22.91
C LYS A 82 -24.72 13.43 -23.14
N ASN A 83 -23.57 12.97 -23.62
CA ASN A 83 -23.30 11.55 -23.82
C ASN A 83 -23.40 10.74 -22.50
N GLY A 84 -22.96 11.33 -21.40
CA GLY A 84 -23.07 10.74 -20.06
C GLY A 84 -24.52 10.53 -19.64
N VAL A 85 -25.36 11.56 -19.83
CA VAL A 85 -26.80 11.52 -19.55
C VAL A 85 -27.51 10.52 -20.47
N ASP A 86 -27.25 10.58 -21.77
CA ASP A 86 -27.85 9.68 -22.78
C ASP A 86 -27.52 8.20 -22.51
N SER A 87 -26.33 7.92 -21.99
CA SER A 87 -25.90 6.57 -21.65
C SER A 87 -26.15 6.16 -20.19
N LEU A 88 -26.72 7.05 -19.36
CA LEU A 88 -26.84 6.87 -17.92
C LEU A 88 -27.60 5.61 -17.53
N GLY A 89 -28.73 5.32 -18.17
CA GLY A 89 -29.52 4.12 -17.88
C GLY A 89 -28.75 2.82 -18.16
N ARG A 90 -27.99 2.77 -19.27
CA ARG A 90 -27.14 1.63 -19.60
C ARG A 90 -26.00 1.49 -18.59
N TRP A 91 -25.41 2.62 -18.17
CA TRP A 91 -24.35 2.65 -17.18
C TRP A 91 -24.82 2.18 -15.80
N LEU A 92 -25.97 2.67 -15.32
CA LEU A 92 -26.57 2.26 -14.05
C LEU A 92 -26.91 0.77 -14.01
N ARG A 93 -27.52 0.24 -15.08
CA ARG A 93 -27.82 -1.19 -15.20
C ARG A 93 -26.55 -2.04 -15.10
N ARG A 94 -25.48 -1.65 -15.79
CA ARG A 94 -24.19 -2.35 -15.70
C ARG A 94 -23.59 -2.27 -14.30
N ARG A 95 -23.65 -1.10 -13.66
CA ARG A 95 -23.18 -0.93 -12.28
C ARG A 95 -23.96 -1.79 -11.29
N LEU A 96 -25.27 -1.90 -11.45
CA LEU A 96 -26.11 -2.77 -10.63
C LEU A 96 -25.75 -4.25 -10.84
N SER A 97 -25.63 -4.71 -12.08
CA SER A 97 -25.22 -6.09 -12.39
C SER A 97 -23.88 -6.42 -11.73
N ASN A 98 -22.87 -5.57 -11.92
CA ASN A 98 -21.55 -5.79 -11.31
C ASN A 98 -21.62 -5.80 -9.77
N ALA A 99 -22.49 -4.99 -9.17
CA ALA A 99 -22.67 -4.98 -7.71
C ALA A 99 -23.34 -6.26 -7.21
N GLN A 100 -24.31 -6.80 -7.96
CA GLN A 100 -24.95 -8.07 -7.66
C GLN A 100 -23.97 -9.24 -7.80
N ASP A 101 -23.14 -9.23 -8.85
CA ASP A 101 -22.11 -10.24 -9.05
C ASP A 101 -21.08 -10.22 -7.90
N GLN A 102 -20.64 -9.02 -7.50
CA GLN A 102 -19.71 -8.87 -6.36
C GLN A 102 -20.35 -9.33 -5.06
N LEU A 103 -21.63 -9.02 -4.83
CA LEU A 103 -22.37 -9.46 -3.66
C LEU A 103 -22.45 -10.99 -3.62
N GLY A 104 -22.77 -11.63 -4.73
CA GLY A 104 -22.83 -13.09 -4.82
C GLY A 104 -21.48 -13.74 -4.50
N ARG A 105 -20.37 -13.21 -5.04
CA ARG A 105 -19.01 -13.70 -4.71
C ARG A 105 -18.70 -13.53 -3.23
N ALA A 106 -18.94 -12.35 -2.68
CA ALA A 106 -18.70 -12.07 -1.27
C ALA A 106 -19.53 -12.97 -0.33
N GLN A 107 -20.77 -13.29 -0.72
CA GLN A 107 -21.62 -14.21 0.03
C GLN A 107 -21.07 -15.65 0.00
N THR A 108 -20.59 -16.11 -1.16
CA THR A 108 -19.91 -17.41 -1.28
C THR A 108 -18.67 -17.45 -0.40
N ASP A 109 -17.78 -16.45 -0.50
CA ASP A 109 -16.55 -16.36 0.28
C ASP A 109 -16.84 -16.36 1.80
N LEU A 110 -17.90 -15.65 2.22
CA LEU A 110 -18.35 -15.65 3.61
C LEU A 110 -18.92 -17.01 4.04
N SER A 111 -19.67 -17.69 3.16
CA SER A 111 -20.24 -18.99 3.47
C SER A 111 -19.16 -20.04 3.76
N ASP A 112 -18.04 -20.00 3.03
CA ASP A 112 -16.92 -20.93 3.19
C ASP A 112 -16.25 -20.82 4.57
N VAL A 113 -16.28 -19.63 5.19
CA VAL A 113 -15.67 -19.38 6.50
C VAL A 113 -16.68 -19.32 7.65
N SER A 114 -17.98 -19.21 7.34
CA SER A 114 -19.08 -19.01 8.29
C SER A 114 -19.24 -20.15 9.31
N ALA A 115 -18.77 -21.35 8.98
CA ALA A 115 -18.78 -22.50 9.89
C ALA A 115 -17.76 -22.37 11.04
N MET A 116 -16.70 -21.59 10.83
CA MET A 116 -15.58 -21.45 11.79
C MET A 116 -15.55 -20.08 12.46
N TRP A 117 -16.01 -19.03 11.77
CA TRP A 117 -15.96 -17.67 12.27
C TRP A 117 -17.31 -16.97 12.11
N SER A 118 -17.75 -16.28 13.15
CA SER A 118 -18.86 -15.35 13.02
C SER A 118 -18.41 -14.06 12.32
N GLU A 119 -19.35 -13.33 11.71
CA GLU A 119 -19.06 -12.02 11.12
C GLU A 119 -18.44 -11.06 12.15
N SER A 120 -18.91 -11.10 13.41
CA SER A 120 -18.33 -10.31 14.50
C SER A 120 -16.87 -10.65 14.77
N ASP A 121 -16.49 -11.94 14.74
CA ASP A 121 -15.10 -12.34 14.95
C ASP A 121 -14.22 -11.80 13.83
N LEU A 122 -14.67 -11.90 12.57
CA LEU A 122 -13.94 -11.40 11.42
C LEU A 122 -13.75 -9.89 11.47
N LEU A 123 -14.76 -9.12 11.89
CA LEU A 123 -14.65 -7.67 12.07
C LEU A 123 -13.65 -7.31 13.19
N VAL A 124 -13.67 -8.02 14.31
CA VAL A 124 -12.68 -7.84 15.38
C VAL A 124 -11.27 -8.10 14.86
N GLN A 125 -11.06 -9.23 14.18
CA GLN A 125 -9.76 -9.57 13.60
C GLN A 125 -9.29 -8.53 12.57
N TRP A 126 -10.20 -8.03 11.73
CA TRP A 126 -9.92 -6.97 10.77
C TRP A 126 -9.44 -5.69 11.45
N HIS A 127 -10.11 -5.25 12.52
CA HIS A 127 -9.69 -4.07 13.27
C HIS A 127 -8.34 -4.25 13.95
N LEU A 128 -8.08 -5.41 14.55
CA LEU A 128 -6.78 -5.74 15.15
C LEU A 128 -5.66 -5.73 14.10
N GLN A 129 -5.89 -6.35 12.94
CA GLN A 129 -4.93 -6.38 11.84
C GLN A 129 -4.63 -4.97 11.32
N ARG A 130 -5.67 -4.16 11.10
CA ARG A 130 -5.50 -2.76 10.69
C ARG A 130 -4.71 -1.96 11.70
N ALA A 131 -5.01 -2.08 13.00
CA ALA A 131 -4.29 -1.36 14.05
C ALA A 131 -2.81 -1.75 14.09
N ALA A 132 -2.51 -3.05 14.03
CA ALA A 132 -1.14 -3.55 14.02
C ALA A 132 -0.35 -3.05 12.79
N GLN A 133 -0.99 -3.00 11.63
CA GLN A 133 -0.34 -2.64 10.37
C GLN A 133 -0.31 -1.12 10.10
N ALA A 134 -1.24 -0.35 10.67
CA ALA A 134 -1.25 1.11 10.57
C ALA A 134 -0.21 1.78 11.48
N ALA A 135 0.21 1.09 12.55
CA ALA A 135 1.17 1.60 13.54
C ALA A 135 2.59 1.79 12.99
N THR A 136 2.92 1.28 11.80
CA THR A 136 4.22 1.49 11.14
C THR A 136 4.05 2.42 9.95
N THR A 137 4.16 3.74 10.18
CA THR A 137 4.25 4.70 9.06
C THR A 137 5.50 4.42 8.23
N ALA A 138 5.53 4.77 6.93
CA ALA A 138 6.74 4.62 6.12
C ALA A 138 7.96 5.34 6.72
N GLY A 139 7.74 6.43 7.47
CA GLY A 139 8.79 7.11 8.24
C GLY A 139 9.37 6.23 9.33
N GLN A 140 8.53 5.65 10.19
CA GLN A 140 8.95 4.73 11.26
C GLN A 140 9.52 3.42 10.71
N ARG A 141 8.98 2.91 9.59
CA ARG A 141 9.52 1.72 8.93
C ARG A 141 10.91 1.97 8.38
N ARG A 142 11.12 3.10 7.70
CA ARG A 142 12.43 3.53 7.22
C ARG A 142 13.39 3.76 8.39
N GLU A 143 12.95 4.39 9.47
CA GLU A 143 13.76 4.59 10.68
C GLU A 143 14.14 3.26 11.33
N ASN A 144 13.22 2.30 11.39
CA ASN A 144 13.50 0.96 11.90
C ASN A 144 14.45 0.18 10.97
N GLU A 145 14.27 0.27 9.65
CA GLU A 145 15.19 -0.33 8.66
C GLU A 145 16.59 0.33 8.73
N ASP A 146 16.66 1.64 8.94
CA ASP A 146 17.92 2.37 9.12
C ASP A 146 18.59 2.02 10.46
N LYS A 147 17.81 1.85 11.54
CA LYS A 147 18.31 1.32 12.84
C LYS A 147 18.86 -0.10 12.69
N GLU A 148 18.12 -0.99 12.03
CA GLU A 148 18.59 -2.36 11.75
C GLU A 148 19.87 -2.35 10.91
N ARG A 149 19.96 -1.50 9.88
CA ARG A 149 21.17 -1.34 9.07
C ARG A 149 22.35 -0.84 9.89
N LEU A 150 22.13 0.14 10.78
CA LEU A 150 23.17 0.68 11.65
C LEU A 150 23.66 -0.37 12.67
N GLU A 151 22.74 -1.14 13.25
CA GLU A 151 23.07 -2.25 14.14
C GLU A 151 23.90 -3.33 13.42
N LEU A 152 23.50 -3.71 12.21
CA LEU A 152 24.25 -4.66 11.39
C LEU A 152 25.64 -4.12 11.03
N PHE A 153 25.75 -2.84 10.67
CA PHE A 153 27.02 -2.17 10.41
C PHE A 153 27.94 -2.20 11.64
N ASN A 154 27.40 -1.90 12.83
CA ASN A 154 28.16 -1.97 14.09
C ASN A 154 28.62 -3.39 14.43
N ILE A 155 27.83 -4.42 14.09
CA ILE A 155 28.25 -5.83 14.25
C ILE A 155 29.40 -6.15 13.28
N VAL A 156 29.29 -5.74 12.01
CA VAL A 156 30.35 -5.95 11.00
C VAL A 156 31.65 -5.23 11.39
N GLN A 157 31.59 -4.00 11.90
CA GLN A 157 32.77 -3.30 12.39
C GLN A 157 33.43 -4.02 13.57
N ARG A 158 32.63 -4.53 14.52
CA ARG A 158 33.15 -5.33 15.64
C ARG A 158 33.79 -6.64 15.17
N LEU A 159 33.18 -7.33 14.21
CA LEU A 159 33.75 -8.53 13.59
C LEU A 159 35.11 -8.23 12.95
N HIS A 160 35.19 -7.17 12.16
CA HIS A 160 36.44 -6.76 11.51
C HIS A 160 37.55 -6.46 12.52
N HIS A 161 37.24 -5.74 13.61
CA HIS A 161 38.22 -5.44 14.66
C HIS A 161 38.71 -6.70 15.39
N VAL A 162 37.82 -7.68 15.62
CA VAL A 162 38.18 -8.97 16.22
C VAL A 162 39.06 -9.79 15.27
N GLU A 163 38.77 -9.78 13.97
CA GLU A 163 39.57 -10.44 12.93
C GLU A 163 40.98 -9.84 12.81
N GLU A 164 41.11 -8.51 12.80
CA GLU A 164 42.41 -7.82 12.78
C GLU A 164 43.29 -8.21 13.98
N ARG A 165 42.70 -8.24 15.18
CA ARG A 165 43.41 -8.62 16.41
C ARG A 165 43.75 -10.11 16.49
N LEU A 166 42.97 -10.95 15.81
CA LEU A 166 43.28 -12.38 15.66
C LEU A 166 44.51 -12.62 14.79
N PHE A 167 44.71 -11.75 13.80
CA PHE A 167 45.86 -11.79 12.89
C PHE A 167 47.12 -11.12 13.46
N ASP A 168 47.05 -10.53 14.65
CA ASP A 168 48.20 -9.94 15.34
C ASP A 168 49.22 -11.04 15.69
N PRO A 169 50.44 -10.99 15.11
CA PRO A 169 51.48 -11.99 15.39
C PRO A 169 51.99 -11.93 16.83
N MET A 170 51.77 -10.83 17.56
CA MET A 170 52.21 -10.63 18.95
C MET A 170 51.17 -11.07 20.00
N ALA A 171 49.97 -11.46 19.58
CA ALA A 171 48.91 -11.92 20.50
C ALA A 171 49.19 -13.34 21.01
N SER A 172 49.02 -13.55 22.33
CA SER A 172 49.18 -14.86 22.97
C SER A 172 48.11 -15.86 22.54
N ASP A 173 48.40 -17.16 22.64
CA ASP A 173 47.45 -18.22 22.27
C ASP A 173 46.15 -18.16 23.09
N GLU A 174 46.23 -17.81 24.39
CA GLU A 174 45.05 -17.56 25.21
C GLU A 174 44.23 -16.35 24.73
N ALA A 175 44.89 -15.27 24.29
CA ALA A 175 44.21 -14.11 23.74
C ALA A 175 43.53 -14.45 22.41
N LYS A 176 44.19 -15.23 21.53
CA LYS A 176 43.63 -15.73 20.27
C LYS A 176 42.43 -16.66 20.51
N ALA A 177 42.50 -17.55 21.49
CA ALA A 177 41.39 -18.43 21.84
C ALA A 177 40.14 -17.65 22.33
N ARG A 178 40.33 -16.61 23.16
CA ARG A 178 39.24 -15.71 23.59
C ARG A 178 38.63 -14.94 22.43
N LEU A 179 39.45 -14.42 21.51
CA LEU A 179 38.98 -13.71 20.31
C LEU A 179 38.24 -14.65 19.36
N GLN A 180 38.68 -15.90 19.19
CA GLN A 180 37.95 -16.91 18.40
C GLN A 180 36.58 -17.25 19.00
N GLN A 181 36.46 -17.29 20.33
CA GLN A 181 35.19 -17.51 20.99
C GLN A 181 34.23 -16.33 20.78
N GLN A 182 34.74 -15.10 20.86
CA GLN A 182 33.96 -13.89 20.54
C GLN A 182 33.53 -13.86 19.06
N LEU A 183 34.42 -14.24 18.14
CA LEU A 183 34.12 -14.31 16.71
C LEU A 183 32.96 -15.27 16.42
N ARG A 184 32.96 -16.46 17.03
CA ARG A 184 31.87 -17.45 16.89
C ARG A 184 30.56 -16.92 17.44
N ALA A 185 30.57 -16.21 18.58
CA ALA A 185 29.38 -15.62 19.15
C ALA A 185 28.75 -14.55 18.22
N TYR A 186 29.57 -13.65 17.66
CA TYR A 186 29.10 -12.63 16.73
C TYR A 186 28.62 -13.22 15.39
N GLN A 187 29.28 -14.27 14.89
CA GLN A 187 28.83 -14.99 13.69
C GLN A 187 27.47 -15.68 13.91
N GLN A 188 27.26 -16.30 15.07
CA GLN A 188 25.98 -16.90 15.43
C GLN A 188 24.86 -15.85 15.55
N GLU A 189 25.13 -14.70 16.17
CA GLU A 189 24.17 -13.59 16.23
C GLU A 189 23.80 -13.07 14.84
N THR A 190 24.78 -12.97 13.94
CA THR A 190 24.58 -12.50 12.55
C THR A 190 23.72 -13.49 11.75
N ILE A 191 23.97 -14.80 11.88
CA ILE A 191 23.20 -15.86 11.21
C ILE A 191 21.76 -15.91 11.74
N ALA A 192 21.58 -15.84 13.06
CA ALA A 192 20.27 -15.82 13.70
C ALA A 192 19.42 -14.65 13.18
N ARG A 193 19.99 -13.44 13.12
CA ARG A 193 19.30 -12.25 12.59
C ARG A 193 18.96 -12.36 11.09
N ARG A 194 19.87 -12.89 10.26
CA ARG A 194 19.60 -13.14 8.82
C ARG A 194 18.49 -14.18 8.62
N SER A 195 18.48 -15.23 9.42
CA SER A 195 17.44 -16.26 9.35
C SER A 195 16.05 -15.72 9.72
N LEU A 196 15.98 -14.84 10.72
CA LEU A 196 14.76 -14.14 11.12
C LEU A 196 14.28 -13.17 10.02
N GLN A 197 15.17 -12.37 9.42
CA GLN A 197 14.84 -11.50 8.30
C GLN A 197 14.33 -12.28 7.07
N LEU A 198 14.92 -13.44 6.76
CA LEU A 198 14.47 -14.31 5.68
C LEU A 198 13.11 -14.95 5.98
N GLN A 199 12.84 -15.35 7.23
CA GLN A 199 11.54 -15.86 7.65
C GLN A 199 10.44 -14.78 7.58
N VAL A 200 10.73 -13.56 8.04
CA VAL A 200 9.82 -12.41 7.93
C VAL A 200 9.57 -12.04 6.47
N ARG A 201 10.60 -12.00 5.63
CA ARG A 201 10.44 -11.78 4.19
C ARG A 201 9.64 -12.90 3.52
N ARG A 202 9.88 -14.16 3.86
CA ARG A 202 9.12 -15.30 3.33
C ARG A 202 7.65 -15.24 3.75
N ALA A 203 7.35 -14.80 4.97
CA ALA A 203 5.97 -14.54 5.41
C ALA A 203 5.30 -13.40 4.61
N SER A 204 6.02 -12.31 4.34
CA SER A 204 5.53 -11.22 3.48
C SER A 204 5.36 -11.63 2.01
N TYR A 205 6.30 -12.40 1.44
CA TYR A 205 6.21 -12.90 0.06
C TYR A 205 5.08 -13.91 -0.10
N LEU A 206 4.81 -14.76 0.89
CA LEU A 206 3.67 -15.69 0.86
C LEU A 206 2.32 -14.94 0.95
N TYR A 207 2.28 -13.79 1.62
CA TYR A 207 1.12 -12.90 1.63
C TYR A 207 0.91 -12.21 0.26
N GLU A 208 1.99 -11.70 -0.36
CA GLU A 208 1.94 -11.07 -1.70
C GLU A 208 1.67 -12.08 -2.84
N TYR A 209 2.26 -13.28 -2.82
CA TYR A 209 2.03 -14.31 -3.84
C TYR A 209 0.62 -14.90 -3.77
N ARG A 210 0.02 -15.00 -2.58
CA ARG A 210 -1.37 -15.47 -2.44
C ARG A 210 -2.36 -14.45 -3.01
N HIS A 211 -2.05 -13.15 -2.95
CA HIS A 211 -2.85 -12.09 -3.58
C HIS A 211 -2.64 -11.95 -5.09
N LEU A 212 -1.46 -12.31 -5.62
CA LEU A 212 -1.17 -12.25 -7.06
C LEU A 212 -1.60 -13.52 -7.83
N MET A 213 -1.57 -14.70 -7.21
CA MET A 213 -1.95 -15.97 -7.85
C MET A 213 -3.42 -16.33 -7.67
N PHE A 214 -4.02 -16.02 -6.52
CA PHE A 214 -5.47 -16.17 -6.33
C PHE A 214 -6.15 -14.84 -6.61
N GLY A 215 -6.06 -14.39 -7.86
CA GLY A 215 -6.97 -13.39 -8.41
C GLY A 215 -8.41 -13.88 -8.27
N VAL A 216 -8.97 -13.75 -7.07
CA VAL A 216 -10.39 -13.86 -6.82
C VAL A 216 -10.97 -12.54 -7.33
N PRO A 217 -11.79 -12.58 -8.40
CA PRO A 217 -12.21 -11.38 -9.11
C PRO A 217 -13.16 -10.49 -8.31
#